data_AF-A0A0G4PT02-F1
#
_entry.id   AF-A0A0G4PT02-F1
#
_cell.length_a   1.000
_cell.length_b   1.000
_cell.length_c   1.000
_cell.angle_alpha   90.00
_cell.angle_beta   90.00
_cell.angle_gamma   90.00
#
_symmetry.space_group_name_H-M   'P 1'
#
loop_
_entity.id
_entity.type
_entity.pdbx_description
1 polymer ?
#
loop_
_entity_poly.entity_id
_entity_poly.type
_entity_poly.pdbx_seq_one_letter_code
_entity_poly.pdbx_strand_id
1 'polypeptide(L)'
;MHESTKGTEPDNGVSTRDSAPIRLHTVRILFSHDITQLMKDIKRNGLDDVVVDAIPLQELGAQHQAQDDHGNTKNAFLVDLAVDESGIVRVLRKYGIINFIPLSGDDPIVLQQPAMDPDVKKALCYQHLHSKYLQEYGKKRDLAEVLGYEMHKYLKDWYDDRLRDITRRLEQLGYF
;
A
#
# COMPACT_ATOMS: atom_id res chain seq x y z
N MET A 1 -20.87 56.29 35.83
CA MET A 1 -20.84 54.82 35.93
C MET A 1 -21.56 54.26 34.72
N HIS A 2 -20.96 53.24 34.13
CA HIS A 2 -21.29 52.61 32.85
C HIS A 2 -22.63 51.86 32.87
N GLU A 3 -23.29 51.78 31.71
CA GLU A 3 -23.65 50.48 31.13
C GLU A 3 -23.85 50.60 29.61
N SER A 4 -22.88 50.07 28.86
CA SER A 4 -22.98 49.81 27.42
C SER A 4 -23.49 48.38 27.24
N THR A 5 -24.64 48.21 26.60
CA THR A 5 -25.14 46.91 26.14
C THR A 5 -24.27 46.40 25.01
N LYS A 6 -23.49 45.35 25.30
CA LYS A 6 -22.60 44.64 24.38
C LYS A 6 -23.44 43.71 23.51
N GLY A 7 -23.41 43.91 22.20
CA GLY A 7 -23.98 43.00 21.21
C GLY A 7 -23.25 41.66 21.22
N THR A 8 -24.02 40.58 21.19
CA THR A 8 -23.56 39.20 21.08
C THR A 8 -23.10 38.94 19.64
N GLU A 9 -21.82 38.66 19.44
CA GLU A 9 -21.30 38.09 18.20
C GLU A 9 -21.77 36.62 18.07
N PRO A 10 -22.18 36.16 16.86
CA PRO A 10 -22.45 34.76 16.63
C PRO A 10 -21.13 33.99 16.59
N ASP A 11 -21.01 33.08 17.54
CA ASP A 11 -19.99 32.05 17.66
C ASP A 11 -19.97 31.20 16.37
N ASN A 12 -19.07 31.54 15.44
CA ASN A 12 -18.75 30.71 14.29
C ASN A 12 -17.91 29.53 14.79
N GLY A 13 -18.59 28.60 15.46
CA GLY A 13 -18.08 27.27 15.74
C GLY A 13 -17.78 26.58 14.41
N VAL A 14 -16.52 26.65 13.98
CA VAL A 14 -15.96 25.78 12.96
C VAL A 14 -16.17 24.36 13.49
N SER A 15 -17.22 23.70 12.98
CA SER A 15 -17.43 22.28 13.16
C SER A 15 -16.21 21.59 12.57
N THR A 16 -15.29 21.20 13.46
CA THR A 16 -14.30 20.16 13.17
C THR A 16 -15.12 18.95 12.80
N ARG A 17 -15.30 18.72 11.50
CA ARG A 17 -15.80 17.45 10.99
C ARG A 17 -14.94 16.38 11.65
N ASP A 18 -15.54 15.63 12.57
CA ASP A 18 -15.04 14.36 13.06
C ASP A 18 -14.81 13.48 11.84
N SER A 19 -13.63 13.66 11.26
CA SER A 19 -13.19 12.89 10.12
C SER A 19 -12.86 11.54 10.71
N ALA A 20 -13.63 10.52 10.31
CA ALA A 20 -13.35 9.15 10.68
C ALA A 20 -11.85 8.88 10.50
N PRO A 21 -11.22 8.14 11.43
CA PRO A 21 -9.78 7.91 11.38
C PRO A 21 -9.42 7.31 10.01
N ILE A 22 -8.41 7.91 9.37
CA ILE A 22 -7.87 7.44 8.09
C ILE A 22 -7.47 5.97 8.24
N ARG A 23 -8.06 5.12 7.42
CA ARG A 23 -7.79 3.67 7.39
C ARG A 23 -7.15 3.32 6.06
N LEU A 24 -5.90 2.89 6.13
CA LEU A 24 -5.15 2.46 4.95
C LEU A 24 -5.33 0.96 4.73
N HIS A 25 -5.67 0.60 3.50
CA HIS A 25 -5.78 -0.77 3.02
C HIS A 25 -4.69 -1.05 1.99
N THR A 26 -4.31 -2.33 1.89
CA THR A 26 -3.41 -2.76 0.81
C THR A 26 -4.22 -3.06 -0.43
N VAL A 27 -3.96 -2.34 -1.52
CA VAL A 27 -4.50 -2.64 -2.84
C VAL A 27 -3.35 -3.09 -3.74
N ARG A 28 -3.39 -4.35 -4.18
CA ARG A 28 -2.41 -4.90 -5.11
C ARG A 28 -2.79 -4.58 -6.55
N ILE A 29 -1.86 -3.99 -7.29
CA ILE A 29 -2.02 -3.65 -8.70
C ILE A 29 -0.95 -4.29 -9.58
N LEU A 30 -1.27 -4.42 -10.86
CA LEU A 30 -0.28 -4.65 -11.92
C LEU A 30 0.06 -3.31 -12.58
N PHE A 31 1.32 -2.92 -12.52
CA PHE A 31 1.80 -1.67 -13.10
C PHE A 31 2.71 -1.96 -14.28
N SER A 32 2.26 -1.64 -15.49
CA SER A 32 2.94 -1.99 -16.75
C SER A 32 3.93 -0.94 -17.27
N HIS A 33 4.21 0.11 -16.49
CA HIS A 33 5.16 1.16 -16.86
C HIS A 33 6.43 1.07 -16.01
N ASP A 34 7.40 1.94 -16.28
CA ASP A 34 8.58 2.11 -15.44
C ASP A 34 8.16 2.41 -14.00
N ILE A 35 8.48 1.48 -13.09
CA ILE A 35 8.11 1.54 -11.67
C ILE A 35 8.60 2.82 -10.98
N THR A 36 9.69 3.43 -11.48
CA THR A 36 10.20 4.71 -10.94
C THR A 36 9.25 5.89 -11.20
N GLN A 37 8.31 5.74 -12.14
CA GLN A 37 7.29 6.75 -12.45
C GLN A 37 5.96 6.51 -11.75
N LEU A 38 5.82 5.46 -10.94
CA LEU A 38 4.54 5.06 -10.34
C LEU A 38 3.85 6.21 -9.59
N MET A 39 4.55 6.88 -8.67
CA MET A 39 3.95 7.97 -7.89
C MET A 39 3.57 9.18 -8.76
N LYS A 40 4.30 9.42 -9.85
CA LYS A 40 3.93 10.46 -10.84
C LYS A 40 2.69 10.06 -11.63
N ASP A 41 2.57 8.78 -11.99
CA ASP A 41 1.37 8.26 -12.64
C ASP A 41 0.15 8.35 -11.72
N ILE A 42 0.27 7.94 -10.45
CA ILE A 42 -0.77 8.10 -9.42
C ILE A 42 -1.25 9.55 -9.36
N LYS A 43 -0.32 10.50 -9.25
CA LYS A 43 -0.63 11.93 -9.23
C LYS A 43 -1.31 12.41 -10.51
N ARG A 44 -0.82 12.00 -11.68
CA ARG A 44 -1.42 12.36 -12.97
C ARG A 44 -2.85 11.85 -13.12
N ASN A 45 -3.19 10.74 -12.48
CA ASN A 45 -4.54 10.19 -12.44
C ASN A 45 -5.40 10.76 -11.31
N GLY A 46 -4.89 11.75 -10.57
CA GLY A 46 -5.59 12.39 -9.45
C GLY A 46 -5.93 11.37 -8.36
N LEU A 47 -4.96 10.54 -7.99
CA LEU A 47 -5.08 9.54 -6.91
C LEU A 47 -4.11 9.83 -5.76
N ASP A 48 -3.37 10.93 -5.80
CA ASP A 48 -2.40 11.35 -4.79
C ASP A 48 -3.05 11.82 -3.47
N ASP A 49 -4.36 12.07 -3.49
CA ASP A 49 -5.15 12.34 -2.29
C ASP A 49 -5.52 11.08 -1.50
N VAL A 50 -5.49 9.90 -2.14
CA VAL A 50 -5.92 8.63 -1.53
C VAL A 50 -4.84 7.55 -1.49
N VAL A 51 -3.81 7.63 -2.34
CA VAL A 51 -2.67 6.70 -2.30
C VAL A 51 -1.54 7.36 -1.52
N VAL A 52 -1.29 6.84 -0.33
CA VAL A 52 -0.30 7.38 0.60
C VAL A 52 1.09 6.85 0.27
N ASP A 53 1.18 5.59 -0.16
CA ASP A 53 2.45 4.94 -0.38
C ASP A 53 2.35 3.75 -1.35
N ALA A 54 3.50 3.30 -1.86
CA ALA A 54 3.63 2.17 -2.76
C ALA A 54 4.86 1.31 -2.44
N ILE A 55 4.69 0.00 -2.52
CA ILE A 55 5.73 -1.01 -2.36
C ILE A 55 5.77 -1.88 -3.61
N PRO A 56 6.77 -1.67 -4.49
CA PRO A 56 7.07 -2.64 -5.54
C PRO A 56 7.49 -3.96 -4.91
N LEU A 57 6.89 -5.07 -5.34
CA LEU A 57 7.10 -6.38 -4.72
C LEU A 57 8.24 -7.15 -5.37
N GLN A 58 8.67 -6.75 -6.56
CA GLN A 58 9.83 -7.29 -7.22
C GLN A 58 11.07 -6.44 -6.95
N GLU A 59 12.25 -7.06 -7.08
CA GLU A 59 13.49 -6.31 -7.25
C GLU A 59 13.48 -5.53 -8.57
N LEU A 60 14.19 -4.40 -8.59
CA LEU A 60 14.31 -3.58 -9.81
C LEU A 60 14.91 -4.43 -10.94
N GLY A 61 14.13 -4.63 -12.00
CA GLY A 61 14.50 -5.45 -13.16
C GLY A 61 13.81 -6.80 -13.26
N ALA A 62 13.19 -7.29 -12.18
CA ALA A 62 12.32 -8.48 -12.23
C ALA A 62 10.90 -8.04 -12.65
N GLN A 63 10.51 -8.42 -13.87
CA GLN A 63 9.20 -8.13 -14.45
C GLN A 63 8.34 -9.39 -14.48
N HIS A 64 7.05 -9.27 -14.18
CA HIS A 64 6.08 -10.34 -14.40
C HIS A 64 5.52 -10.24 -15.82
N GLN A 65 5.35 -11.38 -16.49
CA GLN A 65 4.49 -11.43 -17.67
C GLN A 65 3.04 -11.47 -17.18
N ALA A 66 2.36 -10.33 -17.23
CA ALA A 66 0.92 -10.27 -17.09
C ALA A 66 0.29 -10.48 -18.47
N GLN A 67 -0.69 -11.38 -18.58
CA GLN A 67 -1.51 -11.48 -19.79
C GLN A 67 -2.65 -10.47 -19.68
N ASP A 68 -2.83 -9.65 -20.72
CA ASP A 68 -4.04 -8.85 -20.86
C ASP A 68 -5.23 -9.71 -21.31
N ASP A 69 -6.43 -9.13 -21.34
CA ASP A 69 -7.68 -9.81 -21.75
C ASP A 69 -7.64 -10.33 -23.21
N HIS A 70 -6.59 -9.98 -23.97
CA HIS A 70 -6.34 -10.42 -25.33
C HIS A 70 -5.19 -11.44 -25.44
N GLY A 71 -4.66 -11.90 -24.31
CA GLY A 71 -3.57 -12.88 -24.24
C GLY A 71 -2.17 -12.31 -24.53
N ASN A 72 -2.01 -10.99 -24.65
CA ASN A 72 -0.70 -10.38 -24.84
C ASN A 72 0.04 -10.34 -23.51
N THR A 73 1.26 -10.86 -23.49
CA THR A 73 2.14 -10.76 -22.33
C THR A 73 2.77 -9.37 -22.27
N LYS A 74 2.41 -8.60 -21.25
CA LYS A 74 3.07 -7.35 -20.89
C LYS A 74 3.91 -7.54 -19.64
N ASN A 75 5.12 -7.02 -19.70
CA ASN A 75 5.96 -6.91 -18.53
C ASN A 75 5.31 -5.91 -17.55
N ALA A 76 4.95 -6.38 -16.37
CA ALA A 76 4.30 -5.60 -15.33
C ALA A 76 4.95 -5.87 -13.97
N PHE A 77 4.90 -4.87 -13.11
CA PHE A 77 5.33 -4.95 -11.72
C PHE A 77 4.11 -5.18 -10.84
N LEU A 78 4.21 -6.09 -9.86
CA LEU A 78 3.21 -6.14 -8.79
C LEU A 78 3.60 -5.12 -7.74
N VAL A 79 2.61 -4.33 -7.34
CA VAL A 79 2.80 -3.26 -6.39
C VAL A 79 1.69 -3.33 -5.36
N ASP A 80 2.07 -3.25 -4.09
CA ASP A 80 1.13 -2.97 -3.01
C ASP A 80 1.03 -1.47 -2.78
N LEU A 81 -0.18 -0.94 -2.93
CA LEU A 81 -0.48 0.44 -2.59
C LEU A 81 -1.08 0.52 -1.19
N ALA A 82 -0.62 1.49 -0.39
CA ALA A 82 -1.30 1.92 0.82
C ALA A 82 -2.37 2.95 0.44
N VAL A 83 -3.63 2.53 0.45
CA VAL A 83 -4.75 3.33 -0.07
C VAL A 83 -5.74 3.61 1.04
N ASP A 84 -6.15 4.87 1.18
CA ASP A 84 -7.28 5.24 2.02
C ASP A 84 -8.54 4.48 1.58
N GLU A 85 -9.33 4.00 2.54
CA GLU A 85 -10.54 3.22 2.30
C GLU A 85 -11.48 3.87 1.27
N SER A 86 -11.62 5.20 1.29
CA SER A 86 -12.45 5.96 0.34
C SER A 86 -11.91 5.94 -1.12
N GLY A 87 -10.62 5.65 -1.29
CA GLY A 87 -9.93 5.64 -2.57
C GLY A 87 -9.88 4.30 -3.28
N ILE A 88 -10.19 3.19 -2.61
CA ILE A 88 -10.03 1.83 -3.14
C ILE A 88 -10.70 1.67 -4.51
N VAL A 89 -11.97 2.09 -4.64
CA VAL A 89 -12.71 1.97 -5.91
C VAL A 89 -12.07 2.79 -7.03
N ARG A 90 -11.52 3.97 -6.72
CA ARG A 90 -10.86 4.84 -7.71
C ARG A 90 -9.56 4.20 -8.21
N VAL A 91 -8.76 3.64 -7.30
CA VAL A 91 -7.53 2.91 -7.62
C VAL A 91 -7.84 1.69 -8.51
N LEU A 92 -8.83 0.87 -8.12
CA LEU A 92 -9.22 -0.32 -8.89
C LEU A 92 -9.77 0.02 -10.28
N ARG A 93 -10.55 1.11 -10.41
CA ARG A 93 -11.00 1.60 -11.72
C ARG A 93 -9.83 2.01 -12.62
N LYS A 94 -8.76 2.54 -12.04
CA LYS A 94 -7.61 3.03 -12.80
C LYS A 94 -6.65 1.91 -13.22
N TYR A 95 -6.30 1.03 -12.29
CA TYR A 95 -5.26 0.02 -12.48
C TYR A 95 -5.82 -1.39 -12.73
N GLY A 96 -7.13 -1.55 -12.69
CA GLY A 96 -7.80 -2.84 -12.85
C GLY A 96 -7.87 -3.64 -11.56
N ILE A 97 -8.65 -4.71 -11.61
CA ILE A 97 -8.74 -5.72 -10.57
C ILE A 97 -7.82 -6.86 -10.96
N ILE A 98 -6.97 -7.31 -10.04
CA ILE A 98 -6.15 -8.50 -10.24
C ILE A 98 -7.03 -9.77 -10.21
N ASN A 99 -6.71 -10.73 -11.08
CA ASN A 99 -7.47 -11.97 -11.22
C ASN A 99 -7.03 -13.08 -10.25
N PHE A 100 -6.34 -12.73 -9.17
CA PHE A 100 -5.86 -13.65 -8.13
C PHE A 100 -5.99 -12.99 -6.76
N ILE A 101 -5.99 -13.82 -5.71
CA ILE A 101 -6.05 -13.34 -4.33
C ILE A 101 -4.61 -13.09 -3.85
N PRO A 102 -4.25 -11.88 -3.39
CA PRO A 102 -2.93 -11.62 -2.81
C PRO A 102 -2.60 -12.60 -1.69
N LEU A 103 -1.36 -13.09 -1.68
CA LEU A 103 -0.82 -14.06 -0.73
C LEU A 103 -1.47 -15.46 -0.79
N SER A 104 -2.30 -15.73 -1.79
CA SER A 104 -2.79 -17.09 -2.03
C SER A 104 -1.76 -17.94 -2.79
N GLY A 105 -2.01 -19.24 -2.93
CA GLY A 105 -1.16 -20.13 -3.74
C GLY A 105 -1.09 -19.71 -5.22
N ASP A 106 -2.11 -19.01 -5.72
CA ASP A 106 -2.18 -18.52 -7.09
C ASP A 106 -1.55 -17.14 -7.28
N ASP A 107 -1.07 -16.52 -6.21
CA ASP A 107 -0.37 -15.24 -6.30
C ASP A 107 0.95 -15.44 -7.08
N PRO A 108 1.20 -14.66 -8.16
CA PRO A 108 2.41 -14.82 -8.96
C PRO A 108 3.72 -14.77 -8.17
N ILE A 109 3.79 -14.00 -7.07
CA ILE A 109 4.99 -13.97 -6.21
C ILE A 109 5.19 -15.27 -5.42
N VAL A 110 4.11 -16.01 -5.12
CA VAL A 110 4.16 -17.34 -4.50
C VAL A 110 4.54 -18.38 -5.55
N LEU A 111 3.90 -18.34 -6.73
CA LEU A 111 4.15 -19.31 -7.80
C LEU A 111 5.61 -19.34 -8.27
N GLN A 112 6.28 -18.19 -8.24
CA GLN A 112 7.67 -18.03 -8.68
C GLN A 112 8.72 -18.51 -7.67
N GLN A 113 8.33 -18.84 -6.43
CA GLN A 113 9.30 -19.28 -5.44
C GLN A 113 9.95 -20.61 -5.85
N PRO A 114 11.27 -20.77 -5.60
CA PRO A 114 12.05 -21.92 -6.04
C PRO A 114 11.83 -23.15 -5.15
N ALA A 115 10.59 -23.64 -5.07
CA ALA A 115 10.21 -24.83 -4.34
C ALA A 115 9.16 -25.63 -5.13
N MET A 116 9.03 -26.93 -4.87
CA MET A 116 7.95 -27.74 -5.45
C MET A 116 6.73 -27.80 -4.53
N ASP A 117 6.97 -27.87 -3.23
CA ASP A 117 5.92 -27.94 -2.22
C ASP A 117 5.17 -26.59 -2.11
N PRO A 118 3.82 -26.57 -2.20
CA PRO A 118 3.04 -25.33 -2.16
C PRO A 118 3.19 -24.53 -0.86
N ASP A 119 3.34 -25.18 0.28
CA ASP A 119 3.43 -24.51 1.57
C ASP A 119 4.86 -23.97 1.78
N VAL A 120 5.88 -24.67 1.30
CA VAL A 120 7.24 -24.12 1.21
C VAL A 120 7.30 -22.90 0.29
N LYS A 121 6.60 -22.92 -0.86
CA LYS A 121 6.49 -21.73 -1.73
C LYS A 121 5.87 -20.54 -1.00
N LYS A 122 4.77 -20.75 -0.28
CA LYS A 122 4.15 -19.67 0.51
C LYS A 122 5.10 -19.14 1.57
N ALA A 123 5.79 -20.03 2.30
CA ALA A 123 6.73 -19.63 3.33
C ALA A 123 7.86 -18.75 2.77
N LEU A 124 8.51 -19.18 1.67
CA LEU A 124 9.54 -18.39 0.99
C LEU A 124 9.00 -17.03 0.52
N CYS A 125 7.79 -17.00 -0.05
CA CYS A 125 7.16 -15.76 -0.47
C CYS A 125 6.91 -14.82 0.72
N TYR A 126 6.39 -15.33 1.83
CA TYR A 126 6.11 -14.53 3.02
C TYR A 126 7.40 -13.99 3.65
N GLN A 127 8.47 -14.79 3.71
CA GLN A 127 9.79 -14.33 4.15
C GLN A 127 10.34 -13.20 3.25
N HIS A 128 10.21 -13.37 1.93
CA HIS A 128 10.61 -12.36 0.96
C HIS A 128 9.84 -11.05 1.17
N LEU A 129 8.50 -11.14 1.25
CA LEU A 129 7.65 -9.96 1.49
C LEU A 129 7.94 -9.30 2.83
N HIS A 130 8.13 -10.07 3.90
CA HIS A 130 8.46 -9.52 5.21
C HIS A 130 9.74 -8.68 5.13
N SER A 131 10.79 -9.24 4.53
CA SER A 131 12.05 -8.53 4.30
C SER A 131 11.87 -7.28 3.45
N LYS A 132 11.04 -7.37 2.40
CA LYS A 132 10.76 -6.24 1.50
C LYS A 132 10.03 -5.11 2.20
N TYR A 133 8.97 -5.42 2.96
CA TYR A 133 8.23 -4.43 3.73
C TYR A 133 9.13 -3.77 4.78
N LEU A 134 9.95 -4.55 5.48
CA LEU A 134 10.88 -4.03 6.49
C LEU A 134 11.92 -3.09 5.85
N GLN A 135 12.46 -3.46 4.69
CA GLN A 135 13.40 -2.63 3.95
C GLN A 135 12.78 -1.30 3.51
N GLU A 136 11.60 -1.34 2.88
CA GLU A 136 10.93 -0.11 2.42
C GLU A 136 10.47 0.77 3.60
N TYR A 137 10.06 0.16 4.71
CA TYR A 137 9.73 0.91 5.93
C TYR A 137 10.97 1.61 6.50
N GLY A 138 12.10 0.89 6.60
CA GLY A 138 13.38 1.45 7.04
C GLY A 138 13.80 2.66 6.20
N LYS A 139 13.82 2.51 4.87
CA LYS A 139 14.14 3.62 3.95
C LYS A 139 13.28 4.86 4.17
N LYS A 140 11.98 4.68 4.43
CA LYS A 140 11.03 5.78 4.67
C LYS A 140 11.26 6.45 6.01
N ARG A 141 11.54 5.67 7.05
CA ARG A 141 11.92 6.19 8.36
C ARG A 141 13.20 7.00 8.29
N ASP A 142 14.24 6.46 7.65
CA ASP A 142 15.53 7.12 7.48
C ASP A 142 15.36 8.43 6.70
N LEU A 143 14.57 8.40 5.62
CA LEU A 143 14.28 9.61 4.83
C LEU A 143 13.53 10.67 5.64
N ALA A 144 12.55 10.26 6.46
CA ALA A 144 11.80 11.16 7.32
C ALA A 144 12.70 11.80 8.38
N GLU A 145 13.59 11.03 9.00
CA GLU A 145 14.60 11.52 9.94
C GLU A 145 15.56 12.52 9.28
N VAL A 146 16.12 12.18 8.12
CA VAL A 146 17.04 13.06 7.36
C VAL A 146 16.38 14.38 6.95
N LEU A 147 15.09 14.33 6.57
CA LEU A 147 14.34 15.52 6.15
C LEU A 147 13.64 16.24 7.31
N GLY A 148 13.77 15.74 8.55
CA GLY A 148 13.22 16.37 9.75
C GLY A 148 11.69 16.38 9.82
N TYR A 149 11.00 15.45 9.16
CA TYR A 149 9.55 15.28 9.30
C TYR A 149 9.20 13.97 9.98
N GLU A 150 8.05 13.92 10.63
CA GLU A 150 7.54 12.68 11.20
C GLU A 150 6.71 11.93 10.16
N MET A 151 7.00 10.64 9.96
CA MET A 151 6.12 9.76 9.21
C MET A 151 4.71 9.78 9.81
N HIS A 152 3.70 9.95 8.95
CA HIS A 152 2.30 9.92 9.36
C HIS A 152 1.96 8.62 10.11
N LYS A 153 1.26 8.75 11.24
CA LYS A 153 0.87 7.62 12.08
C LYS A 153 0.17 6.51 11.30
N TYR A 154 -0.79 6.85 10.44
CA TYR A 154 -1.55 5.88 9.66
C TYR A 154 -0.66 5.05 8.71
N LEU A 155 0.43 5.64 8.21
CA LEU A 155 1.39 4.91 7.37
C LEU A 155 2.25 3.96 8.21
N LYS A 156 2.67 4.39 9.41
CA LYS A 156 3.37 3.51 10.38
C LYS A 156 2.49 2.33 10.77
N ASP A 157 1.24 2.60 11.15
CA ASP A 157 0.24 1.59 11.54
C ASP A 157 -0.01 0.60 10.39
N TRP A 158 -0.10 1.08 9.14
CA TRP A 158 -0.23 0.22 7.96
C TRP A 158 0.99 -0.71 7.78
N TYR A 159 2.21 -0.18 7.92
CA TYR A 159 3.42 -1.01 7.85
C TYR A 159 3.45 -2.08 8.92
N ASP A 160 3.15 -1.72 10.16
CA ASP A 160 3.14 -2.63 11.30
C ASP A 160 2.05 -3.71 11.14
N ASP A 161 0.86 -3.33 10.68
CA ASP A 161 -0.23 -4.26 10.37
C ASP A 161 0.15 -5.26 9.28
N ARG A 162 0.83 -4.79 8.22
CA ARG A 162 1.28 -5.66 7.13
C ARG A 162 2.37 -6.62 7.55
N LEU A 163 3.38 -6.14 8.29
CA LEU A 163 4.43 -7.00 8.83
C LEU A 163 3.83 -8.06 9.76
N ARG A 164 2.94 -7.66 10.67
CA ARG A 164 2.26 -8.58 11.58
C ARG A 164 1.39 -9.62 10.86
N ASP A 165 0.64 -9.23 9.82
CA ASP A 165 -0.14 -10.17 9.01
C ASP A 165 0.76 -11.20 8.31
N ILE A 166 1.88 -10.76 7.75
CA ILE A 166 2.85 -11.65 7.08
C ILE A 166 3.48 -12.61 8.10
N THR A 167 3.92 -12.13 9.26
CA THR A 167 4.46 -12.96 10.34
C THR A 167 3.45 -14.01 10.78
N ARG A 168 2.21 -13.62 11.07
CA ARG A 168 1.16 -14.57 11.45
C ARG A 168 0.94 -15.67 10.40
N ARG A 169 1.07 -15.35 9.11
CA ARG A 169 0.93 -16.33 8.03
C ARG A 169 2.10 -17.31 7.97
N LEU A 170 3.32 -16.88 8.30
CA LEU A 170 4.46 -17.79 8.50
C LEU A 170 4.19 -18.73 9.69
N GLU A 171 3.56 -18.21 10.75
CA GLU A 171 3.21 -18.92 12.00
C GLU A 171 2.28 -20.07 11.72
N GLN A 172 1.27 -19.82 10.89
CA GLN A 172 0.32 -20.82 10.44
C GLN A 172 0.95 -21.92 9.57
N LEU A 173 2.11 -21.66 8.95
CA LEU A 173 2.87 -22.64 8.18
C LEU A 173 3.95 -23.35 9.00
N GLY A 174 4.11 -23.00 10.29
CA GLY A 174 5.07 -23.63 11.19
C GLY A 174 6.51 -23.10 11.10
N TYR A 175 6.72 -21.89 10.58
CA TYR A 175 8.06 -21.32 10.35
C TYR A 175 8.42 -20.20 11.34
N PHE A 176 9.13 -20.48 12.44
CA PHE A 176 9.72 -19.52 13.40
C PHE A 176 11.12 -19.92 13.84
#